data_AF-A0A926RCG9-F1
#
_entry.id   AF-A0A926RCG9-F1
#
_cell.length_a   1.000
_cell.length_b   1.000
_cell.length_c   1.000
_cell.angle_alpha   90.00
_cell.angle_beta   90.00
_cell.angle_gamma   90.00
#
_symmetry.space_group_name_H-M   'P 1'
#
loop_
_entity.id
_entity.type
_entity.pdbx_description
1 polymer ?
#
loop_
_entity_poly.entity_id
_entity_poly.type
_entity_poly.pdbx_seq_one_letter_code
_entity_poly.pdbx_strand_id
1 'polypeptide(L)'
;MPEDFKTRLKIAKSKIEKQVQSDKEKRGTFMGSAFKLGTELVAAVAVGTIFGFILDSWFGTKPWLIIIFFFLGAAAGMLNVIRTANRMQKED
;
A
#
# COMPACT_ATOMS: atom_id res chain seq x y z
N MET A 1 -32.31 7.60 42.10
CA MET A 1 -31.49 6.54 41.46
C MET A 1 -31.66 6.37 39.92
N PRO A 2 -32.08 7.36 39.09
CA PRO A 2 -32.05 7.21 37.62
C PRO A 2 -30.77 7.70 36.91
N GLU A 3 -29.91 8.47 37.59
CA GLU A 3 -28.76 9.16 36.96
C GLU A 3 -27.52 8.27 36.74
N ASP A 4 -27.31 7.23 37.56
CA ASP A 4 -26.18 6.29 37.38
C ASP A 4 -26.33 5.47 36.08
N PHE A 5 -27.57 5.07 35.77
CA PHE A 5 -27.88 4.30 34.57
C PHE A 5 -27.60 5.09 33.29
N LYS A 6 -28.01 6.36 33.23
CA LYS A 6 -27.72 7.26 32.10
C LYS A 6 -26.23 7.52 31.94
N THR A 7 -25.51 7.65 33.05
CA THR A 7 -24.05 7.85 33.06
C THR A 7 -23.33 6.65 32.44
N ARG A 8 -23.69 5.44 32.84
CA ARG A 8 -23.15 4.20 32.27
C ARG A 8 -23.48 4.03 30.79
N LEU A 9 -24.70 4.35 30.37
CA LEU A 9 -25.12 4.34 28.97
C LEU A 9 -24.31 5.34 28.12
N LYS A 10 -24.08 6.55 28.63
CA LYS A 10 -23.29 7.57 27.94
C LYS A 10 -21.82 7.16 27.81
N ILE A 11 -21.26 6.52 28.83
CA ILE A 11 -19.89 5.96 28.79
C ILE A 11 -19.83 4.81 27.77
N ALA A 12 -20.81 3.91 27.75
CA ALA A 12 -20.86 2.82 26.78
C ALA A 12 -20.98 3.35 25.34
N LYS A 13 -21.88 4.31 25.09
CA LYS A 13 -22.07 4.94 23.78
C LYS A 13 -20.81 5.66 23.30
N SER A 14 -20.19 6.47 24.16
CA SER A 14 -18.95 7.20 23.81
C SER A 14 -17.76 6.27 23.60
N LYS A 15 -17.68 5.15 24.32
CA LYS A 15 -16.66 4.11 24.08
C LYS A 15 -16.86 3.46 22.71
N ILE A 16 -18.10 3.09 22.36
CA ILE A 16 -18.43 2.54 21.04
C ILE A 16 -18.12 3.55 19.93
N GLU A 17 -18.51 4.82 20.07
CA GLU A 17 -18.19 5.87 19.09
C GLU A 17 -16.68 6.04 18.89
N LYS A 18 -15.90 6.12 19.98
CA LYS A 18 -14.43 6.19 19.89
C LYS A 18 -13.83 4.94 19.24
N GLN A 19 -14.37 3.76 19.52
CA GLN A 19 -13.91 2.50 18.96
C GLN A 19 -14.21 2.42 17.46
N VAL A 20 -15.42 2.81 17.04
CA VAL A 20 -15.82 2.91 15.62
C VAL A 20 -14.97 3.94 14.87
N GLN A 21 -14.70 5.09 15.47
CA GLN A 21 -13.84 6.12 14.88
C GLN A 21 -12.41 5.61 14.71
N SER A 22 -11.85 4.97 15.74
CA SER A 22 -10.50 4.37 15.70
C SER A 22 -10.39 3.25 14.66
N ASP A 23 -11.40 2.38 14.56
CA ASP A 23 -11.43 1.31 13.55
C ASP A 23 -11.53 1.88 12.14
N LYS A 24 -12.28 2.98 11.95
CA LYS A 24 -12.38 3.67 10.66
C LYS A 24 -11.06 4.32 10.25
N GLU A 25 -10.36 4.96 11.18
CA GLU A 25 -9.01 5.50 10.94
C GLU A 25 -8.02 4.39 10.61
N LYS A 26 -7.97 3.31 11.39
CA LYS A 26 -7.09 2.16 11.13
C LYS A 26 -7.34 1.55 9.76
N ARG A 27 -8.61 1.37 9.37
CA ARG A 27 -8.99 0.90 8.03
C ARG A 27 -8.57 1.87 6.93
N GLY A 28 -8.73 3.18 7.14
CA GLY A 28 -8.30 4.21 6.20
C GLY A 28 -6.78 4.18 5.98
N THR A 29 -6.01 4.13 7.07
CA THR A 29 -4.54 4.04 7.03
C THR A 29 -4.07 2.75 6.36
N PHE A 30 -4.67 1.61 6.69
CA PHE A 30 -4.36 0.32 6.05
C PHE A 30 -4.63 0.35 4.54
N MET A 31 -5.79 0.88 4.12
CA MET A 31 -6.16 1.00 2.71
C MET A 31 -5.21 1.93 1.96
N GLY A 32 -4.83 3.07 2.55
CA GLY A 32 -3.87 4.01 1.96
C GLY A 32 -2.50 3.38 1.76
N SER A 33 -2.01 2.64 2.76
CA SER A 33 -0.75 1.90 2.67
C SER A 33 -0.79 0.81 1.59
N ALA A 34 -1.88 0.02 1.54
CA ALA A 34 -2.06 -1.00 0.50
C ALA A 34 -2.07 -0.39 -0.91
N PHE A 35 -2.76 0.73 -1.09
CA PHE A 35 -2.79 1.43 -2.38
C PHE A 35 -1.41 1.95 -2.78
N LYS A 36 -0.67 2.56 -1.85
CA LYS A 36 0.71 3.02 -2.09
C LYS A 36 1.64 1.89 -2.52
N LEU A 37 1.58 0.74 -1.84
CA LEU A 37 2.39 -0.43 -2.20
C LEU A 37 2.04 -0.95 -3.60
N GLY A 38 0.74 -1.01 -3.91
CA GLY A 38 0.26 -1.41 -5.24
C GLY A 38 0.73 -0.46 -6.33
N THR A 39 0.60 0.85 -6.13
CA THR A 39 1.02 1.85 -7.12
C THR A 39 2.54 1.91 -7.29
N GLU A 40 3.32 1.72 -6.23
CA GLU A 40 4.79 1.61 -6.34
C GLU A 40 5.21 0.43 -7.21
N LEU A 41 4.58 -0.74 -7.04
CA LEU A 41 4.86 -1.91 -7.85
C LEU A 41 4.48 -1.69 -9.33
N VAL A 42 3.28 -1.18 -9.59
CA VAL A 42 2.82 -0.88 -10.96
C VAL A 42 3.70 0.19 -11.61
N ALA A 43 4.08 1.23 -10.88
CA ALA A 43 4.96 2.28 -11.39
C ALA A 43 6.35 1.74 -11.75
N ALA A 44 6.95 0.90 -10.91
CA ALA A 44 8.25 0.30 -11.19
C ALA A 44 8.24 -0.57 -12.47
N VAL A 45 7.19 -1.40 -12.61
CA VAL A 45 6.99 -2.22 -13.81
C VAL A 45 6.75 -1.35 -15.05
N ALA A 46 5.90 -0.33 -14.96
CA ALA A 46 5.59 0.57 -16.06
C ALA A 46 6.84 1.31 -16.55
N VAL A 47 7.62 1.88 -15.62
CA VAL A 47 8.88 2.58 -15.93
C VAL A 47 9.87 1.62 -16.59
N GLY A 48 10.07 0.42 -16.03
CA GLY A 48 10.95 -0.59 -16.63
C GLY A 48 10.51 -0.97 -18.04
N THR A 49 9.23 -1.26 -18.23
CA THR A 49 8.67 -1.66 -19.52
C THR A 49 8.82 -0.54 -20.57
N ILE A 50 8.51 0.71 -20.21
CA ILE A 50 8.69 1.88 -21.11
C ILE A 50 10.16 2.05 -21.48
N PHE A 51 11.06 1.93 -20.49
CA PHE A 51 12.49 2.05 -20.72
C PHE A 51 13.01 0.94 -21.65
N GLY A 52 12.58 -0.31 -21.41
CA GLY A 52 12.84 -1.45 -22.27
C GLY A 52 12.34 -1.22 -23.69
N PHE A 53 11.15 -0.63 -23.86
CA PHE A 53 10.58 -0.33 -25.18
C PHE A 53 11.39 0.72 -25.95
N ILE A 54 11.85 1.77 -25.28
CA ILE A 54 12.70 2.80 -25.89
C ILE A 54 14.01 2.17 -26.36
N LEU A 55 14.65 1.36 -25.51
CA LEU A 55 15.90 0.66 -25.86
C LEU A 55 15.70 -0.32 -27.01
N ASP A 56 14.65 -1.14 -26.95
CA ASP A 56 14.29 -2.08 -28.00
C ASP A 56 14.06 -1.37 -29.34
N SER A 57 13.54 -0.13 -29.30
CA SER A 57 13.36 0.71 -30.49
C SER A 57 14.68 1.20 -31.07
N TRP A 58 15.67 1.53 -30.23
CA TRP A 58 16.95 2.07 -30.69
C TRP A 58 17.90 0.98 -31.17
N PHE A 59 17.91 -0.18 -30.52
CA PHE A 59 18.79 -1.29 -30.88
C PHE A 59 18.15 -2.30 -31.84
N GLY A 60 16.84 -2.17 -32.13
CA GLY A 60 16.13 -3.11 -32.98
C GLY A 60 15.93 -4.50 -32.35
N THR A 61 16.08 -4.61 -31.02
CA THR A 61 16.05 -5.87 -30.27
C THR A 61 14.63 -6.29 -29.84
N LYS A 62 13.58 -5.65 -30.38
CA LYS A 62 12.19 -5.87 -29.92
C LYS A 62 11.79 -7.36 -30.01
N PRO A 63 11.17 -7.96 -28.96
CA PRO A 63 10.79 -7.40 -27.66
C PRO A 63 11.71 -7.87 -26.50
N TRP A 64 12.99 -8.17 -26.74
CA TRP A 64 13.86 -8.79 -25.74
C TRP A 64 14.16 -7.88 -24.54
N LEU A 65 14.51 -6.61 -24.77
CA LEU A 65 14.82 -5.70 -23.65
C LEU A 65 13.55 -5.34 -22.87
N ILE A 66 12.39 -5.23 -23.53
CA ILE A 66 11.11 -5.05 -22.83
C ILE A 66 10.89 -6.16 -21.80
N ILE A 67 11.10 -7.43 -22.18
CA ILE A 67 10.90 -8.57 -21.29
C ILE A 67 11.88 -8.51 -20.11
N ILE A 68 13.16 -8.27 -20.38
CA ILE A 68 14.19 -8.16 -19.34
C ILE A 68 13.87 -7.03 -18.36
N PHE A 69 13.57 -5.84 -18.87
CA PHE A 69 13.27 -4.67 -18.04
C PHE A 69 11.93 -4.78 -17.31
N PHE A 70 10.95 -5.51 -17.84
CA PHE A 70 9.72 -5.85 -17.14
C PHE A 70 10.02 -6.63 -15.86
N PHE A 71 10.82 -7.71 -15.95
CA PHE A 71 11.19 -8.51 -14.78
C PHE A 71 12.06 -7.73 -13.79
N LEU A 72 12.99 -6.90 -14.29
CA LEU A 72 13.77 -5.98 -13.45
C LEU A 72 12.88 -4.98 -12.71
N GLY A 73 11.92 -4.36 -13.40
CA GLY A 73 10.95 -3.45 -12.80
C GLY A 73 10.06 -4.15 -11.76
N ALA A 74 9.59 -5.35 -12.06
CA ALA A 74 8.81 -6.17 -11.13
C ALA A 74 9.63 -6.55 -9.88
N ALA A 75 10.87 -6.99 -10.06
CA ALA A 75 11.77 -7.32 -8.96
C ALA A 75 12.05 -6.09 -8.08
N ALA A 76 12.36 -4.94 -8.69
CA ALA A 76 12.58 -3.69 -7.97
C ALA A 76 11.32 -3.25 -7.19
N GLY A 77 10.14 -3.34 -7.81
CA GLY A 77 8.86 -3.05 -7.17
C GLY A 77 8.59 -3.97 -5.97
N MET A 78 8.76 -5.28 -6.14
CA MET A 78 8.60 -6.26 -5.04
C MET A 78 9.58 -6.00 -3.90
N LEU A 79 10.85 -5.70 -4.20
CA LEU A 79 11.84 -5.38 -3.18
C LEU A 79 11.45 -4.14 -2.36
N ASN A 80 10.90 -3.10 -3.00
CA ASN A 80 10.38 -1.93 -2.30
C ASN A 80 9.18 -2.26 -1.42
N VAL A 81 8.25 -3.08 -1.92
CA VAL A 81 7.07 -3.52 -1.15
C VAL A 81 7.48 -4.31 0.08
N ILE A 82 8.36 -5.31 -0.08
CA ILE A 82 8.88 -6.13 1.03
C ILE A 82 9.63 -5.26 2.03
N ARG A 83 10.46 -4.32 1.56
CA ARG A 83 11.20 -3.42 2.44
C ARG A 83 10.28 -2.53 3.27
N THR A 84 9.19 -2.05 2.67
CA THR A 84 8.17 -1.25 3.36
C THR A 84 7.38 -2.09 4.36
N ALA A 85 6.95 -3.29 3.99
CA ALA A 85 6.27 -4.22 4.89
C ALA A 85 7.15 -4.58 6.11
N ASN A 86 8.43 -4.85 5.90
CA ASN A 86 9.38 -5.14 6.97
C ASN A 86 9.63 -3.94 7.89
N ARG A 87 9.54 -2.70 7.38
CA ARG A 87 9.63 -1.49 8.21
C ARG A 87 8.39 -1.34 9.09
N MET A 88 7.20 -1.56 8.53
CA MET A 88 5.95 -1.51 9.29
C MET A 88 5.95 -2.55 10.42
N GLN A 89 6.41 -3.77 10.17
CA GLN A 89 6.55 -4.80 11.23
C GLN A 89 7.57 -4.48 12.32
N LYS A 90 8.54 -3.60 12.06
CA LYS A 90 9.61 -3.27 13.02
C LYS A 90 9.26 -2.03 13.87
N GLU A 91 8.27 -1.25 13.44
CA GLU A 91 7.76 -0.07 14.14
C GLU A 91 6.56 -0.41 15.06
N ASP A 92 5.93 -1.58 14.86
CA ASP A 92 4.98 -2.22 15.79
C ASP A 92 5.70 -3.00 16.91
#